data_AF-A0A1C4QSU1-F1
#
_entry.id   AF-A0A1C4QSU1-F1
#
_cell.length_a   1.000
_cell.length_b   1.000
_cell.length_c   1.000
_cell.angle_alpha   90.00
_cell.angle_beta   90.00
_cell.angle_gamma   90.00
#
_symmetry.space_group_name_H-M   'P 1'
#
loop_
_entity.id
_entity.type
_entity.pdbx_description
1 polymer ?
#
loop_
_entity_poly.entity_id
_entity_poly.type
_entity_poly.pdbx_seq_one_letter_code
_entity_poly.pdbx_strand_id
1 'polypeptide(L)'
;LASGVTVAAVVAVNAAGSVVDPRTGVLFGEYGAGEPPVHPPAAVHAAAERRLAQEQEAMEAAGGGVPPFNTTIAVVATDADLTRAQAQKLAGTAHDGLARAVRPVHMLTDGDTVFTLATGQVPVEPGNPVAVNEILAAGADVLARAIVKAVRAARSTEGPGGTFLSYTELYGARMR
;
A
#
# COMPACT_ATOMS: atom_id res chain seq x y z
N LEU A 1 -7.22 18.06 -5.57
CA LEU A 1 -8.52 18.24 -4.90
C LEU A 1 -9.28 19.36 -5.60
N ALA A 2 -10.58 19.53 -5.35
CA ALA A 2 -11.36 20.61 -5.96
C ALA A 2 -10.82 22.01 -5.58
N SER A 3 -10.19 22.12 -4.41
CA SER A 3 -9.48 23.30 -3.91
C SER A 3 -8.20 23.67 -4.68
N GLY A 4 -7.75 22.84 -5.63
CA GLY A 4 -6.46 23.00 -6.31
C GLY A 4 -5.28 22.37 -5.57
N VAL A 5 -5.43 21.97 -4.30
CA VAL A 5 -4.39 21.26 -3.52
C VAL A 5 -4.08 19.90 -4.14
N THR A 6 -2.80 19.57 -4.22
CA THR A 6 -2.28 18.26 -4.63
C THR A 6 -1.83 17.47 -3.41
N VAL A 7 -2.25 16.20 -3.32
CA VAL A 7 -1.74 15.24 -2.33
C VAL A 7 -1.23 14.03 -3.09
N ALA A 8 -0.04 13.55 -2.72
CA ALA A 8 0.61 12.40 -3.35
C ALA A 8 1.30 11.53 -2.28
N ALA A 9 1.54 10.27 -2.62
CA ALA A 9 2.32 9.37 -1.77
C ALA A 9 3.34 8.57 -2.59
N VAL A 10 4.48 8.31 -1.96
CA VAL A 10 5.46 7.31 -2.39
C VAL A 10 5.68 6.33 -1.24
N VAL A 11 5.88 5.06 -1.55
CA VAL A 11 5.96 4.00 -0.55
C VAL A 11 6.93 2.91 -0.98
N ALA A 12 7.70 2.41 -0.02
CA ALA A 12 8.42 1.16 -0.10
C ALA A 12 7.64 0.11 0.71
N VAL A 13 7.16 -0.94 0.05
CA VAL A 13 6.29 -1.96 0.64
C VAL A 13 7.10 -3.22 0.94
N ASN A 14 7.32 -3.52 2.22
CA ASN A 14 7.91 -4.76 2.70
C ASN A 14 7.11 -5.25 3.92
N ALA A 15 5.80 -5.43 3.76
CA ALA A 15 4.88 -5.73 4.87
C ALA A 15 4.89 -7.22 5.25
N ALA A 16 4.67 -7.53 6.53
CA ALA A 16 4.43 -8.90 6.98
C ALA A 16 3.08 -9.44 6.50
N GLY A 17 2.08 -8.56 6.45
CA GLY A 17 0.73 -8.90 6.01
C GLY A 17 0.59 -9.03 4.50
N SER A 18 -0.55 -9.57 4.09
CA SER A 18 -0.88 -9.70 2.67
C SER A 18 -1.48 -8.41 2.13
N VAL A 19 -1.05 -8.03 0.92
CA VAL A 19 -1.69 -7.00 0.09
C VAL A 19 -2.87 -7.55 -0.73
N VAL A 20 -2.99 -8.88 -0.79
CA VAL A 20 -3.99 -9.62 -1.57
C VAL A 20 -5.05 -10.19 -0.63
N ASP A 21 -6.33 -10.04 -0.97
CA ASP A 21 -7.43 -10.73 -0.32
C ASP A 21 -7.35 -12.23 -0.65
N PRO A 22 -7.10 -13.10 0.35
CA PRO A 22 -6.91 -14.54 0.12
C PRO A 22 -8.19 -15.24 -0.34
N ARG A 23 -9.34 -14.57 -0.35
CA ARG A 23 -10.60 -15.16 -0.82
C ARG A 23 -10.83 -14.94 -2.31
N THR A 24 -10.20 -13.93 -2.89
CA THR A 24 -10.56 -13.42 -4.22
C THR A 24 -9.36 -13.18 -5.12
N GLY A 25 -8.16 -12.99 -4.57
CA GLY A 25 -6.99 -12.56 -5.32
C GLY A 25 -6.98 -11.06 -5.64
N VAL A 26 -7.98 -10.30 -5.19
CA VAL A 26 -8.04 -8.84 -5.36
C VAL A 26 -7.04 -8.17 -4.42
N LEU A 27 -6.38 -7.09 -4.86
CA LEU A 27 -5.57 -6.27 -3.96
C LEU A 27 -6.47 -5.49 -3.00
N PHE A 28 -6.23 -5.56 -1.69
CA PHE A 28 -7.11 -4.93 -0.70
C PHE A 28 -7.34 -3.43 -0.96
N GLY A 29 -6.30 -2.73 -1.41
CA GLY A 29 -6.36 -1.30 -1.74
C GLY A 29 -7.28 -0.95 -2.91
N GLU A 30 -7.82 -1.94 -3.64
CA GLU A 30 -8.78 -1.73 -4.72
C GLU A 30 -10.25 -1.72 -4.24
N TYR A 31 -10.58 -2.23 -3.04
CA TYR A 31 -11.95 -2.22 -2.51
C TYR A 31 -12.52 -0.82 -2.20
N GLY A 32 -11.71 0.24 -2.31
CA GLY A 32 -12.12 1.64 -2.08
C GLY A 32 -11.60 2.62 -3.13
N ALA A 33 -11.12 2.14 -4.29
CA ALA A 33 -10.41 2.96 -5.27
C ALA A 33 -11.30 3.83 -6.18
N GLY A 34 -12.59 3.98 -5.86
CA GLY A 34 -13.59 4.73 -6.66
C GLY A 34 -14.25 3.91 -7.77
N GLU A 35 -13.60 2.84 -8.23
CA GLU A 35 -14.17 1.82 -9.11
C GLU A 35 -14.24 0.48 -8.39
N PRO A 36 -15.25 -0.37 -8.65
CA PRO A 36 -15.28 -1.74 -8.13
C PRO A 36 -14.02 -2.51 -8.55
N PRO A 37 -13.42 -3.30 -7.64
CA PRO A 37 -12.28 -4.13 -8.01
C PRO A 37 -12.69 -5.18 -9.04
N VAL A 38 -11.77 -5.49 -9.95
CA VAL A 38 -11.95 -6.60 -10.89
C VAL A 38 -11.45 -7.87 -10.23
N HIS A 39 -12.35 -8.82 -10.04
CA HIS A 39 -12.01 -10.12 -9.47
C HIS A 39 -11.28 -10.98 -10.50
N PRO A 40 -10.10 -11.52 -10.18
CA PRO A 40 -9.48 -12.57 -10.98
C PRO A 40 -10.42 -13.78 -11.15
N PRO A 41 -10.36 -14.49 -12.29
CA PRO A 41 -11.08 -15.75 -12.44
C PRO A 41 -10.68 -16.74 -11.35
N ALA A 42 -11.64 -17.48 -10.79
CA ALA A 42 -11.38 -18.41 -9.68
C ALA A 42 -10.27 -19.44 -9.99
N ALA A 43 -10.19 -19.92 -11.23
CA ALA A 43 -9.14 -20.84 -11.66
C ALA A 43 -7.73 -20.20 -11.64
N VAL A 44 -7.63 -18.91 -11.97
CA VAL A 44 -6.37 -18.14 -11.90
C VAL A 44 -5.96 -17.95 -10.45
N HIS A 45 -6.90 -17.57 -9.57
CA HIS A 45 -6.62 -17.41 -8.15
C HIS A 45 -6.15 -18.73 -7.51
N ALA A 46 -6.86 -19.83 -7.75
CA ALA A 46 -6.45 -21.15 -7.24
C ALA A 46 -5.07 -21.59 -7.78
N ALA A 47 -4.73 -21.23 -9.01
CA ALA A 47 -3.39 -21.49 -9.56
C ALA A 47 -2.32 -20.63 -8.87
N ALA A 48 -2.62 -19.36 -8.60
CA ALA A 48 -1.73 -18.47 -7.88
C ALA A 48 -1.44 -18.96 -6.46
N GLU A 49 -2.48 -19.40 -5.73
CA GLU A 49 -2.33 -19.96 -4.39
C GLU A 49 -1.44 -21.21 -4.37
N ARG A 50 -1.64 -22.14 -5.34
CA ARG A 50 -0.78 -23.33 -5.46
C ARG A 50 0.67 -22.96 -5.71
N ARG A 51 0.93 -21.99 -6.59
CA ARG A 51 2.30 -21.54 -6.88
C ARG A 51 2.95 -20.90 -5.66
N LEU A 52 2.22 -20.04 -4.93
CA LEU A 52 2.73 -19.44 -3.69
C LEU A 52 3.06 -20.49 -2.64
N ALA A 53 2.20 -21.51 -2.47
CA ALA A 53 2.46 -22.61 -1.54
C ALA A 53 3.71 -23.41 -1.95
N GLN A 54 3.89 -23.70 -3.25
CA GLN A 54 5.07 -24.39 -3.76
C GLN A 54 6.37 -23.64 -3.50
N GLU A 55 6.41 -22.33 -3.75
CA GLU A 55 7.61 -21.53 -3.48
C GLU A 55 7.89 -21.42 -1.96
N GLN A 56 6.84 -21.36 -1.14
CA GLN A 56 7.01 -21.38 0.31
C GLN A 56 7.57 -22.71 0.82
N GLU A 57 7.03 -23.85 0.35
CA GLU A 57 7.55 -25.18 0.67
C GLU A 57 9.01 -25.35 0.21
N ALA A 58 9.35 -24.83 -0.98
CA ALA A 58 10.72 -24.86 -1.49
C ALA A 58 11.68 -24.01 -0.65
N MET A 59 11.27 -22.82 -0.23
CA MET A 59 12.04 -21.94 0.66
C MET A 59 12.29 -22.60 2.02
N GLU A 60 11.27 -23.21 2.62
CA GLU A 60 11.38 -23.93 3.89
C GLU A 60 12.31 -25.15 3.77
N ALA A 61 12.18 -25.94 2.70
CA ALA A 61 13.05 -27.08 2.44
C ALA A 61 14.53 -26.69 2.22
N ALA A 62 14.78 -25.49 1.71
CA ALA A 62 16.12 -24.93 1.57
C ALA A 62 16.71 -24.36 2.88
N GLY A 63 15.99 -24.47 4.00
CA GLY A 63 16.38 -23.88 5.28
C GLY A 63 16.19 -22.37 5.34
N GLY A 64 15.43 -21.80 4.40
CA GLY A 64 14.99 -20.41 4.45
C GLY A 64 13.97 -20.20 5.56
N GLY A 65 13.95 -18.99 6.11
CA GLY A 65 13.01 -18.59 7.15
C GLY A 65 12.27 -17.31 6.76
N VAL A 66 11.10 -17.10 7.36
CA VAL A 66 10.38 -15.83 7.26
C VAL A 66 11.30 -14.72 7.81
N PRO A 67 11.50 -13.60 7.07
CA PRO A 67 12.27 -12.47 7.58
C PRO A 67 11.76 -12.05 8.97
N PRO A 68 12.66 -11.84 9.96
CA PRO A 68 12.24 -11.57 11.33
C PRO A 68 11.56 -10.20 11.48
N PHE A 69 11.76 -9.29 10.52
CA PHE A 69 11.24 -7.94 10.52
C PHE A 69 10.74 -7.53 9.15
N ASN A 70 9.65 -6.78 9.15
CA ASN A 70 8.99 -6.23 7.98
C ASN A 70 8.82 -4.72 8.19
N THR A 71 8.67 -3.93 7.13
CA THR A 71 8.55 -2.46 7.23
C THR A 71 7.88 -1.89 6.00
N THR A 72 6.79 -1.15 6.17
CA THR A 72 6.29 -0.25 5.12
C THR A 72 6.70 1.20 5.44
N ILE A 73 7.50 1.80 4.57
CA ILE A 73 7.94 3.20 4.74
C ILE A 73 7.28 4.04 3.66
N ALA A 74 6.57 5.09 4.06
CA ALA A 74 5.91 5.99 3.12
C ALA A 74 6.22 7.46 3.39
N VAL A 75 6.11 8.25 2.33
CA VAL A 75 6.05 9.71 2.39
C VAL A 75 4.74 10.15 1.74
N VAL A 76 3.95 10.94 2.46
CA VAL A 76 2.80 11.67 1.92
C VAL A 76 3.20 13.13 1.74
N ALA A 77 3.11 13.63 0.52
CA ALA A 77 3.48 15.00 0.18
C ALA A 77 2.25 15.80 -0.25
N THR A 78 2.21 17.08 0.10
CA THR A 78 1.17 18.02 -0.33
C THR A 78 1.76 19.39 -0.61
N ASP A 79 1.12 20.14 -1.51
CA ASP A 79 1.43 21.55 -1.75
C ASP A 79 0.68 22.51 -0.79
N ALA A 80 -0.24 21.98 0.02
CA ALA A 80 -0.97 22.73 1.03
C ALA A 80 -0.07 23.36 2.10
N ASP A 81 -0.43 24.56 2.56
CA ASP A 81 0.16 25.21 3.73
C ASP A 81 -0.39 24.61 5.02
N LEU A 82 0.35 23.62 5.55
CA LEU A 82 0.02 22.90 6.77
C LEU A 82 1.00 23.27 7.89
N THR A 83 0.45 23.52 9.08
CA THR A 83 1.24 23.54 10.31
C THR A 83 1.84 22.16 10.60
N ARG A 84 2.90 22.11 11.42
CA ARG A 84 3.52 20.84 11.85
C ARG A 84 2.52 19.87 12.49
N ALA A 85 1.57 20.38 13.27
CA ALA A 85 0.53 19.56 13.91
C ALA A 85 -0.43 18.95 12.87
N GLN A 86 -0.84 19.73 11.86
CA GLN A 86 -1.67 19.22 10.76
C GLN A 86 -0.90 18.19 9.91
N ALA A 87 0.39 18.43 9.63
CA ALA A 87 1.23 17.48 8.92
C ALA A 87 1.41 16.15 9.70
N GLN A 88 1.58 16.23 11.03
CA GLN A 88 1.60 15.05 11.89
C GLN A 88 0.26 14.31 11.87
N LYS A 89 -0.86 15.04 11.88
CA LYS A 89 -2.19 14.43 11.76
C LYS A 89 -2.36 13.73 10.41
N LEU A 90 -1.88 14.33 9.32
CA LEU A 90 -1.86 13.73 7.98
C LEU A 90 -1.03 12.44 7.94
N ALA A 91 0.14 12.41 8.58
CA ALA A 91 0.93 11.19 8.70
C ALA A 91 0.13 10.09 9.41
N GLY A 92 -0.52 10.44 10.53
CA GLY A 92 -1.36 9.52 11.28
C GLY A 92 -2.55 8.97 10.48
N THR A 93 -3.31 9.82 9.78
CA THR A 93 -4.46 9.37 8.97
C THR A 93 -4.01 8.59 7.73
N ALA A 94 -2.82 8.84 7.21
CA ALA A 94 -2.28 8.07 6.09
C ALA A 94 -2.08 6.59 6.46
N HIS A 95 -1.78 6.25 7.71
CA HIS A 95 -1.74 4.85 8.17
C HIS A 95 -3.09 4.12 7.99
N ASP A 96 -4.22 4.83 7.95
CA ASP A 96 -5.51 4.20 7.60
C ASP A 96 -5.50 3.69 6.14
N GLY A 97 -4.80 4.40 5.25
CA GLY A 97 -4.56 3.97 3.87
C GLY A 97 -3.71 2.71 3.78
N LEU A 98 -2.68 2.61 4.62
CA LEU A 98 -1.87 1.40 4.77
C LEU A 98 -2.75 0.22 5.23
N ALA A 99 -3.55 0.41 6.27
CA ALA A 99 -4.45 -0.62 6.80
C ALA A 99 -5.56 -1.04 5.82
N ARG A 100 -5.97 -0.16 4.90
CA ARG A 100 -6.91 -0.53 3.82
C ARG A 100 -6.27 -1.34 2.70
N ALA A 101 -4.95 -1.27 2.54
CA ALA A 101 -4.23 -1.91 1.44
C ALA A 101 -3.47 -3.18 1.85
N VAL A 102 -3.25 -3.39 3.14
CA VAL A 102 -2.43 -4.49 3.67
C VAL A 102 -3.11 -5.05 4.93
N ARG A 103 -3.08 -6.38 5.11
CA ARG A 103 -3.70 -7.04 6.25
C ARG A 103 -2.95 -8.31 6.70
N PRO A 104 -2.59 -8.44 7.99
CA PRO A 104 -2.57 -7.39 9.02
C PRO A 104 -1.46 -6.35 8.77
N VAL A 105 -1.46 -5.25 9.54
CA VAL A 105 -0.41 -4.21 9.56
C VAL A 105 -0.12 -3.82 11.00
N HIS A 106 0.96 -3.04 11.23
CA HIS A 106 1.34 -2.54 12.55
C HIS A 106 1.57 -3.65 13.58
N MET A 107 2.00 -4.84 13.15
CA MET A 107 2.36 -5.92 14.06
C MET A 107 3.68 -5.57 14.78
N LEU A 108 4.01 -6.30 15.84
CA LEU A 108 5.24 -6.05 16.63
C LEU A 108 6.54 -6.14 15.82
N THR A 109 6.51 -6.85 14.70
CA THR A 109 7.64 -7.02 13.78
C THR A 109 7.55 -6.11 12.56
N ASP A 110 6.52 -5.26 12.46
CA ASP A 110 6.37 -4.25 11.40
C ASP A 110 6.91 -2.89 11.87
N GLY A 111 7.88 -2.35 11.14
CA GLY A 111 8.44 -1.00 11.36
C GLY A 111 7.68 0.12 10.63
N ASP A 112 6.38 -0.02 10.45
CA ASP A 112 5.58 0.87 9.58
C ASP A 112 5.73 2.35 9.97
N THR A 113 6.14 3.19 9.01
CA THR A 113 6.41 4.62 9.25
C THR A 113 5.94 5.48 8.10
N VAL A 114 5.15 6.51 8.39
CA VAL A 114 4.74 7.53 7.41
C VAL A 114 5.31 8.90 7.78
N PHE A 115 6.00 9.52 6.82
CA PHE A 115 6.41 10.93 6.90
C PHE A 115 5.47 11.81 6.09
N THR A 116 5.23 13.03 6.56
CA THR A 116 4.48 14.05 5.80
C THR A 116 5.38 15.21 5.41
N LEU A 117 5.28 15.64 4.16
CA LEU A 117 5.90 16.86 3.64
C LEU A 117 4.82 17.82 3.12
N ALA A 118 4.93 19.09 3.50
CA ALA A 118 4.03 20.15 3.03
C ALA A 118 4.88 21.31 2.49
N THR A 119 4.73 21.66 1.22
CA THR A 119 5.58 22.71 0.59
C THR A 119 5.07 24.13 0.87
N GLY A 120 3.83 24.28 1.33
CA GLY A 120 3.25 25.58 1.71
C GLY A 120 2.93 26.51 0.54
N GLN A 121 2.72 25.96 -0.66
CA GLN A 121 2.48 26.74 -1.87
C GLN A 121 0.99 27.11 -2.06
N VAL A 122 0.07 26.30 -1.53
CA VAL A 122 -1.37 26.50 -1.64
C VAL A 122 -1.93 26.81 -0.26
N PRO A 123 -2.44 28.04 -0.02
CA PRO A 123 -3.04 28.40 1.26
C PRO A 123 -4.21 27.49 1.62
N VAL A 124 -4.26 27.05 2.88
CA VAL A 124 -5.44 26.39 3.45
C VAL A 124 -6.15 27.40 4.33
N GLU A 125 -7.44 27.59 4.11
CA GLU A 125 -8.23 28.59 4.84
C GLU A 125 -8.15 28.37 6.36
N PRO A 126 -7.63 29.34 7.13
CA PRO A 126 -7.53 29.22 8.58
C PRO A 126 -8.92 29.05 9.22
N GLY A 127 -9.05 28.11 10.15
CA GLY A 127 -10.31 27.88 10.86
C GLY A 127 -11.36 27.10 10.07
N ASN A 128 -11.05 26.60 8.87
CA ASN A 128 -11.90 25.71 8.09
C ASN A 128 -11.46 24.24 8.27
N PRO A 129 -12.03 23.48 9.23
CA PRO A 129 -11.66 22.10 9.46
C PRO A 129 -12.02 21.18 8.29
N VAL A 130 -12.99 21.56 7.44
CA VAL A 130 -13.41 20.77 6.28
C VAL A 130 -12.29 20.70 5.25
N ALA A 131 -11.63 21.83 4.96
CA ALA A 131 -10.52 21.88 4.01
C ALA A 131 -9.35 20.98 4.42
N VAL A 132 -9.02 20.93 5.71
CA VAL A 132 -7.98 20.03 6.23
C VAL A 132 -8.42 18.58 6.15
N ASN A 133 -9.69 18.27 6.48
CA ASN A 133 -10.21 16.90 6.41
C ASN A 133 -10.14 16.30 5.00
N GLU A 134 -10.37 17.10 3.95
CA GLU A 134 -10.20 16.63 2.57
C GLU A 134 -8.76 16.20 2.28
N ILE A 135 -7.77 16.94 2.79
CA ILE A 135 -6.35 16.61 2.66
C ILE A 135 -6.01 15.34 3.45
N LEU A 136 -6.54 15.20 4.67
CA LEU A 136 -6.36 14.02 5.52
C LEU A 136 -6.91 12.74 4.86
N ALA A 137 -8.14 12.81 4.35
CA ALA A 137 -8.78 11.72 3.63
C ALA A 137 -8.01 11.36 2.36
N ALA A 138 -7.63 12.37 1.57
CA ALA A 138 -6.83 12.17 0.37
C ALA A 138 -5.47 11.52 0.68
N GLY A 139 -4.84 11.87 1.81
CA GLY A 139 -3.61 11.25 2.31
C GLY A 139 -3.70 9.73 2.46
N ALA A 140 -4.79 9.26 3.07
CA ALA A 140 -5.05 7.84 3.22
C ALA A 140 -5.33 7.17 1.85
N ASP A 141 -6.11 7.81 0.99
CA ASP A 141 -6.43 7.28 -0.33
C ASP A 141 -5.20 7.19 -1.25
N VAL A 142 -4.34 8.21 -1.25
CA VAL A 142 -3.12 8.19 -2.06
C VAL A 142 -2.16 7.12 -1.60
N LEU A 143 -2.06 6.85 -0.29
CA LEU A 143 -1.17 5.81 0.22
C LEU A 143 -1.68 4.41 -0.17
N ALA A 144 -2.97 4.13 0.00
CA ALA A 144 -3.57 2.88 -0.45
C ALA A 144 -3.33 2.64 -1.95
N ARG A 145 -3.54 3.69 -2.79
CA ARG A 145 -3.26 3.62 -4.22
C ARG A 145 -1.76 3.45 -4.53
N ALA A 146 -0.87 4.08 -3.78
CA ALA A 146 0.57 3.95 -3.98
C ALA A 146 1.04 2.52 -3.70
N ILE A 147 0.48 1.84 -2.68
CA ILE A 147 0.75 0.43 -2.39
C ILE A 147 0.29 -0.46 -3.55
N VAL A 148 -0.93 -0.28 -4.07
CA VAL A 148 -1.41 -1.00 -5.25
C VAL A 148 -0.49 -0.80 -6.46
N LYS A 149 -0.03 0.44 -6.69
CA LYS A 149 0.93 0.74 -7.77
C LYS A 149 2.27 0.04 -7.55
N ALA A 150 2.80 0.03 -6.33
CA ALA A 150 4.06 -0.65 -6.01
C ALA A 150 3.97 -2.15 -6.28
N VAL A 151 2.91 -2.80 -5.81
CA VAL A 151 2.67 -4.24 -6.00
C VAL A 151 2.53 -4.60 -7.49
N ARG A 152 1.85 -3.75 -8.27
CA ARG A 152 1.69 -3.97 -9.72
C ARG A 152 2.96 -3.66 -10.53
N ALA A 153 3.82 -2.79 -10.03
CA ALA A 153 5.10 -2.44 -10.68
C ALA A 153 6.23 -3.43 -10.36
N ALA A 154 6.09 -4.20 -9.28
CA ALA A 154 7.05 -5.22 -8.89
C ALA A 154 7.20 -6.31 -9.95
N ARG A 155 8.40 -6.90 -10.00
CA ARG A 155 8.72 -8.08 -10.82
C ARG A 155 9.19 -9.19 -9.90
N SER A 156 8.93 -10.43 -10.31
CA SER A 156 9.38 -11.58 -9.56
C SER A 156 10.91 -11.60 -9.50
N THR A 157 11.45 -12.07 -8.38
CA THR A 157 12.90 -12.18 -8.19
C THR A 157 13.23 -13.53 -7.56
N GLU A 158 14.39 -14.05 -7.92
CA GLU A 158 14.99 -15.23 -7.31
C GLU A 158 16.31 -14.80 -6.66
N GLY A 159 16.60 -15.32 -5.47
CA GLY A 159 17.83 -15.03 -4.77
C GLY A 159 18.07 -15.98 -3.60
N PRO A 160 19.10 -15.70 -2.77
CA PRO A 160 19.46 -16.57 -1.64
C PRO A 160 18.33 -16.78 -0.63
N GLY A 161 17.35 -15.86 -0.57
CA GLY A 161 16.17 -15.95 0.29
C GLY A 161 14.98 -16.69 -0.34
N GLY A 162 15.14 -17.28 -1.53
CA GLY A 162 14.08 -17.97 -2.27
C GLY A 162 13.51 -17.16 -3.45
N THR A 163 12.40 -17.65 -3.99
CA THR A 163 11.66 -17.02 -5.07
C THR A 163 10.54 -16.16 -4.52
N PHE A 164 10.49 -14.89 -4.91
CA PHE A 164 9.42 -13.97 -4.56
C PHE A 164 8.64 -13.61 -5.82
N LEU A 165 7.45 -14.19 -5.96
CA LEU A 165 6.59 -14.00 -7.12
C LEU A 165 5.87 -12.65 -7.07
N SER A 166 5.87 -11.93 -8.18
CA SER A 166 5.10 -10.69 -8.34
C SER A 166 3.62 -10.97 -8.59
N TYR A 167 2.77 -10.04 -8.16
CA TYR A 167 1.33 -10.12 -8.39
C TYR A 167 0.97 -10.26 -9.88
N THR A 168 1.65 -9.53 -10.76
CA THR A 168 1.38 -9.54 -12.20
C THR A 168 1.79 -10.84 -12.88
N GLU A 169 2.74 -11.60 -12.33
CA GLU A 169 3.04 -12.94 -12.82
C GLU A 169 1.98 -13.96 -12.40
N LEU A 170 1.42 -13.80 -11.20
CA LEU A 170 0.38 -14.69 -10.67
C LEU A 170 -1.00 -14.45 -11.30
N TYR A 171 -1.35 -13.18 -11.51
CA TYR A 171 -2.70 -12.75 -11.90
C TYR A 171 -2.77 -12.05 -13.27
N GLY A 172 -1.63 -11.86 -13.94
CA GLY A 172 -1.52 -11.12 -15.20
C GLY A 172 -1.41 -9.61 -15.02
N ALA A 173 -0.96 -8.93 -16.09
CA ALA A 173 -1.05 -7.48 -16.17
C ALA A 173 -2.49 -7.05 -16.46
N ARG A 174 -2.97 -5.99 -15.80
CA ARG A 174 -4.26 -5.38 -16.15
C ARG A 174 -4.13 -4.83 -17.57
N MET A 175 -4.86 -5.38 -18.54
CA MET A 175 -5.07 -4.69 -19.82
C MET A 175 -5.77 -3.38 -19.49
N ARG A 176 -5.13 -2.25 -19.81
CA ARG A 176 -5.72 -0.92 -19.68
C ARG A 176 -6.82 -0.73 -20.70
#